data_AF-A0A960MYJ4-F1
#
_entry.id   AF-A0A960MYJ4-F1
#
_cell.length_a   1.000
_cell.length_b   1.000
_cell.length_c   1.000
_cell.angle_alpha   90.00
_cell.angle_beta   90.00
_cell.angle_gamma   90.00
#
_symmetry.space_group_name_H-M   'P 1'
#
loop_
_entity.id
_entity.type
_entity.pdbx_description
1 polymer ?
#
loop_
_entity_poly.entity_id
_entity_poly.type
_entity_poly.pdbx_seq_one_letter_code
_entity_poly.pdbx_strand_id
1 'polypeptide(L)'
;MSRPPQSDWDRLLQSSFRLKAGAGLRFDTTNGYCLFDQSTGRSFSLDPWQRSLLRGVEGGEIWTEVIGRVLRQHGDETDRGQILKMIRGLVHHRFLIADRAEKLDFKKETASRKERRRLSQPKGQRWLLESAICAVVAAAAVSWNSFRLSDPAGAKTDESSLSALEWSSDASVPVRVWCRGVVTQVLVRDGDRVRAGDVLARIVDPMARATRDDLRSQLGECRMRRDRFYKAGNLVAYLKESQALAKLAGLVSEWEVESGPVVLRAPIDGLVKQRLQPDSVGGQVSPGDVLMTIETDSIAAADRDHPLIAGEL
;
A
#
# COMPACT_ATOMS: atom_id res chain seq x y z
N MET A 1 25.80 15.12 -0.63
CA MET A 1 25.15 15.02 0.70
C MET A 1 24.36 13.73 0.75
N SER A 2 24.84 12.77 1.52
CA SER A 2 24.28 11.40 1.63
C SER A 2 23.07 11.40 2.57
N ARG A 3 22.01 10.65 2.24
CA ARG A 3 20.85 10.47 3.11
C ARG A 3 21.22 9.62 4.34
N PRO A 4 20.76 9.97 5.55
CA PRO A 4 20.92 9.11 6.71
C PRO A 4 19.95 7.91 6.63
N PRO A 5 20.27 6.78 7.29
CA PRO A 5 19.45 5.58 7.29
C PRO A 5 18.12 5.77 8.04
N GLN A 6 17.12 5.00 7.62
CA GLN A 6 15.71 5.15 7.98
C GLN A 6 15.41 4.94 9.49
N SER A 7 16.29 4.28 10.23
CA SER A 7 16.16 3.99 11.66
C SER A 7 16.34 5.19 12.59
N ASP A 8 17.00 6.26 12.14
CA ASP A 8 17.17 7.48 12.94
C ASP A 8 15.91 8.35 12.94
N TRP A 9 15.05 8.21 11.92
CA TRP A 9 13.79 8.94 11.82
C TRP A 9 12.76 8.50 12.87
N ASP A 10 12.66 7.20 13.14
CA ASP A 10 11.71 6.69 14.12
C ASP A 10 12.12 7.03 15.56
N ARG A 11 13.43 7.11 15.85
CA ARG A 11 13.95 7.54 17.17
C ARG A 11 13.71 9.03 17.42
N LEU A 12 13.90 9.88 16.42
CA LEU A 12 13.62 11.32 16.52
C LEU A 12 12.13 11.64 16.66
N LEU A 13 11.25 10.81 16.06
CA LEU A 13 9.80 10.97 16.19
C LEU A 13 9.28 10.52 17.56
N GLN A 14 9.83 9.45 18.15
CA GLN A 14 9.42 8.97 19.48
C GLN A 14 9.91 9.87 20.62
N SER A 15 11.04 10.58 20.48
CA SER A 15 11.55 11.47 21.53
C SER A 15 10.82 12.83 21.60
N SER A 16 10.14 13.24 20.53
CA SER A 16 9.70 14.63 20.36
C SER A 16 8.24 14.90 20.75
N PHE A 17 7.43 13.86 20.96
CA PHE A 17 6.00 14.03 21.27
C PHE A 17 5.55 13.14 22.45
N ARG A 18 5.79 13.64 23.67
CA ARG A 18 4.95 13.30 24.83
C ARG A 18 4.33 14.59 25.33
N LEU A 19 3.11 14.88 24.92
CA LEU A 19 2.31 15.99 25.46
C LEU A 19 1.16 15.40 26.27
N LYS A 20 1.06 15.81 27.53
CA LYS A 20 -0.09 15.43 28.39
C LYS A 20 -1.33 16.23 27.98
N ALA A 21 -2.49 15.60 28.08
CA ALA A 21 -3.79 16.18 27.76
C ALA A 21 -4.02 17.50 28.54
N GLY A 22 -4.33 18.57 27.82
CA GLY A 22 -4.70 19.88 28.40
C GLY A 22 -3.85 21.09 27.97
N ALA A 23 -2.79 20.91 27.17
CA ALA A 23 -1.89 22.01 26.82
C ALA A 23 -2.48 23.00 25.79
N GLY A 24 -2.47 24.29 26.12
CA GLY A 24 -2.73 25.39 25.19
C GLY A 24 -1.45 25.83 24.48
N LEU A 25 -1.45 25.79 23.14
CA LEU A 25 -0.36 26.33 22.33
C LEU A 25 -0.68 27.78 21.96
N ARG A 26 0.27 28.70 22.19
CA ARG A 26 0.24 30.06 21.65
C ARG A 26 1.36 30.25 20.63
N PHE A 27 1.04 30.95 19.55
CA PHE A 27 2.03 31.45 18.60
C PHE A 27 2.54 32.81 19.07
N ASP A 28 3.85 32.94 19.17
CA ASP A 28 4.52 34.22 19.34
C ASP A 28 5.22 34.57 18.03
N THR A 29 4.75 35.64 17.38
CA THR A 29 5.28 36.13 16.10
C THR A 29 6.45 37.09 16.28
N THR A 30 6.72 37.53 17.52
CA THR A 30 7.68 38.59 17.82
C THR A 30 9.13 38.10 17.81
N ASN A 31 9.38 36.80 18.03
CA ASN A 31 10.72 36.20 18.15
C ASN A 31 11.01 35.07 17.13
N GLY A 32 10.44 35.16 15.94
CA GLY A 32 10.53 34.12 14.92
C GLY A 32 9.68 32.89 15.30
N TYR A 33 8.88 32.41 14.35
CA TYR A 33 7.83 31.39 14.58
C TYR A 33 8.28 30.22 15.49
N CYS A 34 7.92 30.33 16.77
CA CYS A 34 8.11 29.30 17.78
C CYS A 34 6.75 28.89 18.32
N LEU A 35 6.56 27.59 18.51
CA LEU A 35 5.41 27.07 19.23
C LEU A 35 5.75 27.10 20.72
N PHE A 36 4.96 27.83 21.51
CA PHE A 36 5.15 27.91 22.94
C PHE A 36 4.09 27.06 23.65
N ASP A 37 4.56 26.04 24.36
CA ASP A 37 3.71 25.23 25.23
C ASP A 37 3.62 25.89 26.61
N GLN A 38 2.45 26.40 26.94
CA GLN A 38 2.20 27.11 28.19
C GLN A 38 2.31 26.22 29.43
N SER A 39 2.08 24.92 29.28
CA SER A 39 2.09 23.99 30.41
C SER A 39 3.52 23.58 30.80
N THR A 40 4.44 23.56 29.84
CA THR A 40 5.83 23.16 30.05
C THR A 40 6.83 24.31 29.99
N GLY A 41 6.40 25.49 29.54
CA GLY A 41 7.25 26.68 29.35
C GLY A 41 8.30 26.52 28.25
N ARG A 42 8.19 25.49 27.40
CA ARG A 42 9.16 25.19 26.35
C ARG A 42 8.75 25.84 25.03
N SER A 43 9.74 26.44 24.36
CA SER A 43 9.61 26.92 22.99
C SER A 43 10.20 25.91 22.01
N PHE A 44 9.47 25.66 20.93
CA PHE A 44 9.93 24.80 19.83
C PHE A 44 10.16 25.68 18.60
N SER A 45 11.40 25.74 18.14
CA SER A 45 11.74 26.48 16.93
C SER A 45 11.31 25.66 15.71
N LEU A 46 10.54 26.26 14.81
CA LEU A 46 10.15 25.61 13.56
C LEU A 46 11.32 25.63 12.59
N ASP A 47 11.49 24.56 11.83
CA ASP A 47 12.50 24.49 10.77
C ASP A 47 12.14 25.38 9.56
N PRO A 48 13.12 25.77 8.72
CA PRO A 48 12.91 26.74 7.64
C PRO A 48 11.77 26.39 6.67
N TRP A 49 11.56 25.10 6.39
CA TRP A 49 10.45 24.65 5.53
C TRP A 49 9.07 24.81 6.19
N GLN A 50 8.95 24.52 7.49
CA GLN A 50 7.71 24.71 8.25
C GLN A 50 7.35 26.20 8.34
N ARG A 51 8.36 27.07 8.50
CA ARG A 51 8.18 28.53 8.42
C ARG A 51 7.71 28.97 7.04
N SER A 52 8.24 28.38 5.97
CA SER A 52 7.81 28.68 4.60
C SER A 52 6.36 28.25 4.34
N LEU A 53 5.94 27.13 4.93
CA LEU A 53 4.57 26.62 4.83
C LEU A 53 3.56 27.53 5.53
N LEU A 54 3.96 28.18 6.63
CA LEU A 54 3.13 29.14 7.36
C LEU A 54 3.14 30.55 6.75
N ARG A 55 4.21 30.95 6.06
CA ARG A 55 4.31 32.26 5.38
C ARG A 55 3.53 32.33 4.06
N GLY A 56 3.33 31.20 3.38
CA GLY A 56 2.72 31.15 2.05
C GLY A 56 1.18 31.19 2.03
N VAL A 57 0.52 31.38 3.17
CA VAL A 57 -0.94 31.29 3.29
C VAL A 57 -1.52 32.65 3.68
N GLU A 58 -2.05 33.40 2.71
CA GLU A 58 -3.09 34.38 3.03
C GLU A 58 -4.30 33.60 3.60
N GLY A 59 -4.58 33.79 4.90
CA GLY A 59 -5.59 33.03 5.65
C GLY A 59 -5.05 31.92 6.56
N GLY A 60 -3.74 31.92 6.89
CA GLY A 60 -3.11 30.92 7.75
C GLY A 60 -3.80 30.72 9.11
N GLU A 61 -4.42 31.76 9.65
CA GLU A 61 -5.16 31.71 10.94
C GLU A 61 -6.38 30.78 10.89
N ILE A 62 -7.08 30.72 9.76
CA ILE A 62 -8.30 29.91 9.60
C ILE A 62 -7.97 28.41 9.62
N TRP A 63 -6.88 28.01 8.96
CA TRP A 63 -6.49 26.60 8.90
C TRP A 63 -5.95 26.08 10.23
N THR A 64 -5.18 26.91 10.96
CA THR A 64 -4.71 26.54 12.31
C THR A 64 -5.88 26.37 13.28
N GLU A 65 -6.92 27.20 13.17
CA GLU A 65 -8.09 27.08 14.03
C GLU A 65 -8.93 25.84 13.71
N VAL A 66 -9.14 25.54 12.43
CA VAL A 66 -9.90 24.34 11.98
C VAL A 66 -9.18 23.06 12.39
N ILE A 67 -7.87 22.94 12.17
CA ILE A 67 -7.10 21.76 12.57
C ILE A 67 -7.10 21.62 14.10
N GLY A 68 -6.95 22.73 14.82
CA GLY A 68 -7.03 22.74 16.29
C GLY A 68 -8.41 22.34 16.82
N ARG A 69 -9.49 22.67 16.11
CA ARG A 69 -10.87 22.31 16.51
C ARG A 69 -11.14 20.82 16.28
N VAL A 70 -10.70 20.27 15.15
CA VAL A 70 -10.80 18.83 14.83
C VAL A 70 -9.99 17.98 15.82
N LEU A 71 -8.75 18.37 16.13
CA LEU A 71 -7.91 17.64 17.09
C LEU A 71 -8.41 17.71 18.53
N ARG A 72 -9.17 18.75 18.90
CA ARG A 72 -9.83 18.87 20.21
C ARG A 72 -11.09 18.02 20.31
N GLN A 73 -11.84 17.84 19.22
CA GLN A 73 -13.04 16.99 19.21
C GLN A 73 -12.73 15.50 19.26
N HIS A 74 -11.56 15.08 18.76
CA HIS A 74 -11.11 13.69 18.83
C HIS A 74 -10.12 13.52 19.99
N GLY A 75 -10.65 13.04 21.13
CA GLY A 75 -9.93 12.86 22.39
C GLY A 75 -8.99 11.65 22.42
N ASP A 76 -9.16 10.69 21.52
CA ASP A 76 -8.44 9.42 21.56
C ASP A 76 -7.14 9.43 20.73
N GLU A 77 -6.10 8.83 21.29
CA GLU A 77 -4.72 8.96 20.79
C GLU A 77 -4.51 8.19 19.48
N THR A 78 -5.26 7.10 19.30
CA THR A 78 -5.23 6.22 18.13
C THR A 78 -5.83 6.89 16.88
N ASP A 79 -6.87 7.70 17.05
CA ASP A 79 -7.55 8.42 15.95
C ASP A 79 -6.75 9.64 15.50
N ARG A 80 -6.02 10.30 16.41
CA ARG A 80 -5.17 11.46 16.07
C ARG A 80 -4.08 11.11 15.06
N GLY A 81 -3.49 9.92 15.18
CA GLY A 81 -2.49 9.44 14.23
C GLY A 81 -3.04 9.29 12.80
N GLN A 82 -4.27 8.79 12.66
CA GLN A 82 -4.93 8.66 11.36
C GLN A 82 -5.35 10.01 10.78
N ILE A 83 -5.91 10.90 11.61
CA ILE A 83 -6.29 12.26 11.20
C ILE A 83 -5.06 13.03 10.71
N LEU A 84 -3.93 12.94 11.41
CA LEU A 84 -2.68 13.60 10.98
C LEU A 84 -2.11 13.02 9.69
N LYS A 85 -2.20 11.71 9.46
CA LYS A 85 -1.83 11.09 8.17
C LYS A 85 -2.72 11.61 7.04
N MET A 86 -4.01 11.78 7.29
CA MET A 86 -4.97 12.30 6.30
C MET A 86 -4.70 13.77 5.96
N ILE A 87 -4.45 14.61 6.98
CA ILE A 87 -4.07 16.03 6.80
C ILE A 87 -2.77 16.13 6.01
N ARG A 88 -1.76 15.29 6.31
CA ARG A 88 -0.50 15.23 5.56
C ARG A 88 -0.72 14.91 4.08
N GLY A 89 -1.62 13.98 3.76
CA GLY A 89 -1.99 13.64 2.39
C GLY A 89 -2.60 14.82 1.64
N LEU A 90 -3.52 15.55 2.27
CA LEU A 90 -4.17 16.73 1.70
C LEU A 90 -3.19 17.88 1.43
N VAL A 91 -2.28 18.15 2.37
CA VAL A 91 -1.24 19.18 2.19
C VAL A 91 -0.29 18.81 1.04
N HIS A 92 0.12 17.54 0.95
CA HIS A 92 0.99 17.07 -0.12
C HIS A 92 0.33 17.16 -1.50
N HIS A 93 -0.95 16.79 -1.59
CA HIS A 93 -1.72 16.89 -2.82
C HIS A 93 -1.89 18.34 -3.28
N ARG A 94 -2.12 19.28 -2.36
CA ARG A 94 -2.19 20.72 -2.69
C ARG A 94 -0.85 21.28 -3.13
N PHE A 95 0.27 20.83 -2.54
CA PHE A 95 1.61 21.23 -2.97
C PHE A 95 1.92 20.75 -4.40
N LEU A 96 1.52 19.52 -4.75
CA LEU A 96 1.64 19.01 -6.12
C LEU A 96 0.81 19.82 -7.14
N ILE A 97 -0.36 20.31 -6.73
CA ILE A 97 -1.18 21.20 -7.56
C ILE A 97 -0.51 22.57 -7.74
N ALA A 98 0.07 23.14 -6.67
CA ALA A 98 0.76 24.42 -6.71
C ALA A 98 2.04 24.37 -7.58
N ASP A 99 2.87 23.34 -7.42
CA ASP A 99 4.06 23.11 -8.25
C ASP A 99 3.69 22.92 -9.73
N ARG A 100 2.54 22.28 -10.00
CA ARG A 100 2.02 22.12 -11.36
C ARG A 100 1.49 23.43 -11.94
N ALA A 101 0.93 24.32 -11.12
CA ALA A 101 0.51 25.65 -11.55
C ALA A 101 1.71 26.56 -11.86
N GLU A 102 2.77 26.51 -11.04
CA GLU A 102 4.01 27.27 -11.27
C GLU A 102 4.72 26.83 -12.57
N LYS A 103 4.78 25.52 -12.82
CA LYS A 103 5.29 24.96 -14.09
C LYS A 103 4.45 25.38 -15.31
N LEU A 104 3.15 25.61 -15.14
CA LEU A 104 2.29 26.10 -16.21
C LEU A 104 2.49 27.60 -16.47
N ASP A 105 2.81 28.39 -15.46
CA ASP A 105 3.13 29.81 -15.64
C ASP A 105 4.52 30.01 -16.27
N PHE A 106 5.51 29.20 -15.90
CA PHE A 106 6.81 29.17 -16.59
C PHE A 106 6.68 28.82 -18.09
N LYS A 107 5.73 27.93 -18.43
CA LYS A 107 5.44 27.55 -19.82
C LYS A 107 4.74 28.66 -20.61
N LYS A 108 4.03 29.59 -19.96
CA LYS A 108 3.44 30.78 -20.62
C LYS A 108 4.49 31.83 -20.95
N GLU A 109 5.55 31.91 -20.15
CA GLU A 109 6.62 32.89 -20.33
C GLU A 109 7.46 32.59 -21.58
N THR A 110 7.68 31.31 -21.86
CA THR A 110 8.42 30.80 -23.04
C THR A 110 7.57 30.64 -24.30
N ALA A 111 6.23 30.78 -24.22
CA ALA A 111 5.34 30.59 -25.35
C ALA A 111 5.27 31.82 -26.28
N SER A 112 5.37 31.56 -27.60
CA SER A 112 5.27 32.56 -28.68
C SER A 112 3.98 33.40 -28.58
N ARG A 113 4.05 34.68 -28.98
CA ARG A 113 2.95 35.67 -28.91
C ARG A 113 1.60 35.16 -29.46
N LYS A 114 1.59 34.20 -30.39
CA LYS A 114 0.38 33.60 -30.99
C LYS A 114 -0.32 32.60 -30.05
N GLU A 115 0.44 31.91 -29.19
CA GLU A 115 -0.07 30.96 -28.18
C GLU A 115 -0.67 31.69 -26.96
N ARG A 116 -0.12 32.85 -26.61
CA ARG A 116 -0.59 33.68 -25.49
C ARG A 116 -2.06 34.12 -25.65
N ARG A 117 -2.54 34.27 -26.89
CA ARG A 117 -3.96 34.59 -27.18
C ARG A 117 -4.91 33.40 -27.01
N ARG A 118 -4.43 32.16 -27.07
CA ARG A 118 -5.25 30.95 -26.83
C ARG A 118 -5.37 30.60 -25.35
N LEU A 119 -4.39 31.01 -24.53
CA LEU A 119 -4.34 30.74 -23.10
C LEU A 119 -5.06 31.79 -22.21
N SER A 120 -5.64 32.83 -22.81
CA SER A 120 -6.38 33.89 -22.10
C SER A 120 -7.90 33.62 -22.02
N GLN A 121 -8.32 32.37 -21.85
CA GLN A 121 -9.69 32.08 -21.46
C GLN A 121 -9.96 32.61 -20.03
N PRO A 122 -11.18 33.11 -19.74
CA PRO A 122 -11.47 33.84 -18.52
C PRO A 122 -11.28 32.97 -17.27
N LYS A 123 -10.39 33.42 -16.37
CA LYS A 123 -9.98 32.77 -15.12
C LYS A 123 -11.15 32.47 -14.14
N GLY A 124 -12.35 33.00 -14.38
CA GLY A 124 -13.49 32.88 -13.46
C GLY A 124 -14.07 31.47 -13.31
N GLN A 125 -13.99 30.62 -14.34
CA GLN A 125 -14.63 29.29 -14.30
C GLN A 125 -13.81 28.22 -13.58
N ARG A 126 -12.47 28.36 -13.51
CA ARG A 126 -11.62 27.35 -12.84
C ARG A 126 -11.79 27.38 -11.32
N TRP A 127 -11.97 28.56 -10.74
CA TRP A 127 -12.13 28.69 -9.28
C TRP A 127 -13.45 28.08 -8.80
N LEU A 128 -14.51 28.21 -9.60
CA LEU A 128 -15.81 27.58 -9.30
C LEU A 128 -15.71 26.05 -9.35
N LEU A 129 -15.00 25.49 -10.33
CA LEU A 129 -14.83 24.04 -10.43
C LEU A 129 -14.02 23.45 -9.26
N GLU A 130 -12.94 24.15 -8.85
CA GLU A 130 -12.11 23.73 -7.72
C GLU A 130 -12.85 23.81 -6.38
N SER A 131 -13.69 24.84 -6.20
CA SER A 131 -14.54 24.97 -5.00
C SER A 131 -15.62 23.89 -4.94
N ALA A 132 -16.22 23.52 -6.09
CA ALA A 132 -17.24 22.49 -6.17
C ALA A 132 -16.70 21.09 -5.82
N ILE A 133 -15.49 20.75 -6.28
CA ILE A 133 -14.85 19.46 -5.96
C ILE A 133 -14.54 19.36 -4.46
N CYS A 134 -14.04 20.43 -3.84
CA CYS A 134 -13.77 20.45 -2.40
C CYS A 134 -15.05 20.25 -1.57
N ALA A 135 -16.18 20.84 -1.99
CA ALA A 135 -17.46 20.69 -1.30
C ALA A 135 -17.99 19.25 -1.36
N VAL A 136 -17.86 18.58 -2.51
CA VAL A 136 -18.29 17.18 -2.69
C VAL A 136 -17.47 16.22 -1.83
N VAL A 137 -16.14 16.41 -1.76
CA VAL A 137 -15.27 15.56 -0.93
C VAL A 137 -15.58 15.75 0.56
N ALA A 138 -15.87 16.98 1.01
CA ALA A 138 -16.25 17.23 2.39
C ALA A 138 -17.59 16.56 2.76
N ALA A 139 -18.58 16.63 1.87
CA ALA A 139 -19.88 15.98 2.10
C ALA A 139 -19.77 14.45 2.15
N ALA A 140 -18.95 13.84 1.29
CA ALA A 140 -18.70 12.40 1.30
C ALA A 140 -18.03 11.92 2.59
N ALA A 141 -17.09 12.70 3.13
CA ALA A 141 -16.43 12.39 4.40
C ALA A 141 -17.39 12.43 5.60
N VAL A 142 -18.32 13.39 5.64
CA VAL A 142 -19.34 13.47 6.69
C VAL A 142 -20.32 12.29 6.59
N SER A 143 -20.76 11.96 5.38
CA SER A 143 -21.69 10.84 5.17
C SER A 143 -21.08 9.48 5.52
N TRP A 144 -19.79 9.27 5.23
CA TRP A 144 -19.09 8.04 5.57
C TRP A 144 -18.95 7.86 7.09
N ASN A 145 -18.76 8.95 7.83
CA ASN A 145 -18.59 8.90 9.28
C ASN A 145 -19.90 8.58 10.02
N SER A 146 -21.04 9.08 9.52
CA SER A 146 -22.36 8.76 10.08
C SER A 146 -22.77 7.29 9.88
N PHE A 147 -22.31 6.66 8.79
CA PHE A 147 -22.58 5.24 8.53
C PHE A 147 -21.83 4.31 9.50
N ARG A 148 -20.63 4.71 9.94
CA ARG A 148 -19.77 3.92 10.84
C ARG A 148 -20.18 3.94 12.31
N LEU A 149 -20.98 4.94 12.72
CA LEU A 149 -21.51 5.04 14.08
C LEU A 149 -22.83 4.27 14.27
N SER A 150 -23.34 3.66 13.20
CA SER A 150 -24.54 2.83 13.22
C SER A 150 -24.18 1.35 13.26
N ASP A 151 -23.42 0.92 14.27
CA ASP A 151 -23.28 -0.51 14.55
C ASP A 151 -24.51 -0.99 15.35
N PRO A 152 -25.18 -2.08 14.91
CA PRO A 152 -26.32 -2.67 15.59
C PRO A 152 -25.86 -3.49 16.80
N ALA A 153 -25.56 -2.82 17.91
CA ALA A 153 -25.38 -3.48 19.20
C ALA A 153 -26.75 -3.95 19.73
N GLY A 154 -27.18 -5.16 19.34
CA GLY A 154 -28.48 -5.68 19.74
C GLY A 154 -28.78 -7.12 19.35
N ALA A 155 -27.79 -8.00 19.22
CA ALA A 155 -28.01 -9.44 19.11
C ALA A 155 -27.53 -10.10 20.41
N LYS A 156 -28.47 -10.42 21.31
CA LYS A 156 -28.22 -11.26 22.48
C LYS A 156 -27.82 -12.64 21.98
N THR A 157 -26.56 -13.00 22.18
CA THR A 157 -26.06 -14.36 22.01
C THR A 157 -26.49 -15.21 23.20
N ASP A 158 -27.39 -16.16 22.96
CA ASP A 158 -27.71 -17.23 23.89
C ASP A 158 -26.48 -18.14 24.06
N GLU A 159 -25.93 -18.17 25.28
CA GLU A 159 -24.77 -18.98 25.67
C GLU A 159 -25.03 -20.51 25.66
N SER A 160 -26.26 -20.94 25.36
CA SER A 160 -26.71 -22.34 25.47
C SER A 160 -26.34 -23.24 24.28
N SER A 161 -25.56 -22.75 23.30
CA SER A 161 -25.21 -23.51 22.09
C SER A 161 -23.75 -24.00 22.04
N LEU A 162 -22.95 -23.77 23.09
CA LEU A 162 -21.51 -24.06 23.08
C LEU A 162 -21.10 -25.48 23.51
N SER A 163 -22.03 -26.35 23.90
CA SER A 163 -21.72 -27.73 24.32
C SER A 163 -21.92 -28.80 23.25
N ALA A 164 -22.17 -28.42 21.99
CA ALA A 164 -22.38 -29.35 20.87
C ALA A 164 -21.41 -29.15 19.70
N LEU A 165 -20.29 -28.44 19.88
CA LEU A 165 -19.12 -28.64 19.01
C LEU A 165 -18.40 -29.89 19.51
N GLU A 166 -18.85 -31.05 19.04
CA GLU A 166 -17.95 -32.19 18.89
C GLU A 166 -16.73 -31.70 18.11
N TRP A 167 -15.56 -31.71 18.75
CA TRP A 167 -14.30 -31.49 18.08
C TRP A 167 -14.06 -32.71 17.20
N SER A 168 -14.65 -32.72 15.99
CA SER A 168 -14.36 -33.76 15.02
C SER A 168 -12.87 -33.63 14.67
N SER A 169 -12.06 -34.56 15.14
CA SER A 169 -10.60 -34.60 15.07
C SER A 169 -10.04 -34.66 13.64
N ASP A 170 -10.91 -34.70 12.63
CA ASP A 170 -10.61 -34.82 11.21
C ASP A 170 -10.94 -33.50 10.49
N ALA A 171 -10.20 -32.44 10.82
CA ALA A 171 -10.30 -31.18 10.08
C ALA A 171 -9.59 -31.34 8.71
N SER A 172 -10.40 -31.53 7.68
CA SER A 172 -9.94 -31.62 6.29
C SER A 172 -9.93 -30.23 5.65
N VAL A 173 -8.76 -29.74 5.22
CA VAL A 173 -8.59 -28.40 4.65
C VAL A 173 -8.30 -28.49 3.14
N PRO A 174 -9.21 -27.98 2.27
CA PRO A 174 -8.96 -27.95 0.84
C PRO A 174 -7.97 -26.84 0.47
N VAL A 175 -6.90 -27.21 -0.23
CA VAL A 175 -5.92 -26.27 -0.77
C VAL A 175 -6.42 -25.76 -2.12
N ARG A 176 -6.78 -24.48 -2.16
CA ARG A 176 -7.29 -23.80 -3.35
C ARG A 176 -6.22 -23.01 -4.08
N VAL A 177 -6.34 -22.96 -5.40
CA VAL A 177 -5.49 -22.12 -6.27
C VAL A 177 -6.04 -20.70 -6.29
N TRP A 178 -5.18 -19.69 -6.20
CA TRP A 178 -5.58 -18.27 -6.33
C TRP A 178 -5.27 -17.66 -7.70
N CYS A 179 -4.56 -18.39 -8.56
CA CYS A 179 -4.13 -17.94 -9.89
C CYS A 179 -4.67 -18.85 -10.99
N ARG A 180 -4.77 -18.30 -12.20
CA ARG A 180 -4.98 -19.10 -13.40
C ARG A 180 -3.63 -19.56 -13.93
N GLY A 181 -3.52 -20.80 -14.39
CA GLY A 181 -2.28 -21.24 -15.02
C GLY A 181 -2.27 -22.72 -15.38
N VAL A 182 -1.09 -23.22 -15.68
CA VAL A 182 -0.83 -24.62 -15.98
C VAL A 182 0.05 -25.21 -14.88
N VAL A 183 -0.34 -26.36 -14.35
CA VAL A 183 0.45 -27.07 -13.33
C VAL A 183 1.69 -27.66 -14.00
N THR A 184 2.86 -27.09 -13.71
CA THR A 184 4.14 -27.52 -14.31
C THR A 184 4.80 -28.65 -13.55
N GLN A 185 4.59 -28.70 -12.24
CA GLN A 185 5.18 -29.72 -11.39
C GLN A 185 4.32 -29.88 -10.15
N VAL A 186 4.12 -31.13 -9.74
CA VAL A 186 3.56 -31.48 -8.43
C VAL A 186 4.64 -32.25 -7.68
N LEU A 187 4.94 -31.80 -6.45
CA LEU A 187 6.07 -32.30 -5.66
C LEU A 187 5.65 -33.28 -4.56
N VAL A 188 4.35 -33.46 -4.36
CA VAL A 188 3.77 -34.32 -3.33
C VAL A 188 2.91 -35.40 -3.97
N ARG A 189 2.85 -36.56 -3.31
CA ARG A 189 2.00 -37.70 -3.68
C ARG A 189 0.88 -37.87 -2.66
N ASP A 190 -0.16 -38.60 -3.06
CA ASP A 190 -1.19 -39.02 -2.12
C ASP A 190 -0.57 -39.90 -1.02
N GLY A 191 -0.93 -39.63 0.22
CA GLY A 191 -0.36 -40.25 1.41
C GLY A 191 0.90 -39.58 1.95
N ASP A 192 1.49 -38.60 1.25
CA ASP A 192 2.66 -37.89 1.76
C ASP A 192 2.28 -37.01 2.97
N ARG A 193 3.18 -36.96 3.96
CA ARG A 193 3.11 -36.02 5.07
C ARG A 193 3.76 -34.71 4.66
N VAL A 194 3.05 -33.61 4.83
CA VAL A 194 3.51 -32.25 4.53
C VAL A 194 3.46 -31.40 5.78
N ARG A 195 4.39 -30.45 5.87
CA ARG A 195 4.39 -29.39 6.89
C ARG A 195 3.88 -28.08 6.30
N ALA A 196 3.36 -27.21 7.15
CA ALA A 196 2.98 -25.85 6.82
C ALA A 196 4.16 -25.13 6.15
N GLY A 197 3.89 -24.57 4.98
CA GLY A 197 4.89 -23.92 4.14
C GLY A 197 5.56 -24.83 3.10
N ASP A 198 5.41 -26.16 3.17
CA ASP A 198 5.98 -27.09 2.19
C ASP A 198 5.40 -26.83 0.80
N VAL A 199 6.24 -26.98 -0.23
CA VAL A 199 5.83 -26.71 -1.61
C VAL A 199 5.07 -27.93 -2.15
N LEU A 200 3.81 -27.70 -2.52
CA LEU A 200 2.91 -28.73 -3.03
C LEU A 200 3.00 -28.83 -4.55
N ALA A 201 2.92 -27.68 -5.23
CA ALA A 201 2.90 -27.60 -6.68
C ALA A 201 3.50 -26.27 -7.18
N ARG A 202 3.93 -26.28 -8.45
CA ARG A 202 4.38 -25.11 -9.19
C ARG A 202 3.47 -24.88 -10.38
N ILE A 203 2.87 -23.70 -10.44
CA ILE A 203 1.95 -23.29 -11.49
C ILE A 203 2.60 -22.16 -12.28
N VAL A 204 2.51 -22.21 -13.61
CA VAL A 204 2.99 -21.14 -14.48
C VAL A 204 1.83 -20.65 -15.31
N ASP A 205 1.67 -19.32 -15.42
CA ASP A 205 0.75 -18.74 -16.38
C ASP A 205 1.44 -18.60 -17.76
N PRO A 206 1.04 -19.39 -18.77
CA PRO A 206 1.63 -19.29 -20.10
C PRO A 206 1.33 -17.94 -20.77
N MET A 207 0.22 -17.28 -20.44
CA MET A 207 -0.12 -15.97 -21.00
C MET A 207 0.79 -14.88 -20.45
N ALA A 208 0.95 -14.81 -19.13
CA ALA A 208 1.89 -13.87 -18.51
C ALA A 208 3.32 -14.04 -19.04
N ARG A 209 3.75 -15.30 -19.26
CA ARG A 209 5.06 -15.60 -19.86
C ARG A 209 5.16 -15.11 -21.31
N ALA A 210 4.14 -15.35 -22.13
CA ALA A 210 4.11 -14.88 -23.51
C ALA A 210 4.17 -13.35 -23.60
N THR A 211 3.40 -12.65 -22.76
CA THR A 211 3.43 -11.17 -22.67
C THR A 211 4.81 -10.66 -22.29
N ARG A 212 5.45 -11.26 -21.29
CA ARG A 212 6.82 -10.90 -20.90
C ARG A 212 7.81 -11.08 -22.06
N ASP A 213 7.72 -12.20 -22.78
CA ASP A 213 8.65 -12.53 -23.86
C ASP A 213 8.45 -11.60 -25.09
N ASP A 214 7.21 -11.18 -25.37
CA ASP A 214 6.90 -10.14 -26.36
C ASP A 214 7.50 -8.78 -25.96
N LEU A 215 7.26 -8.34 -24.72
CA LEU A 215 7.82 -7.08 -24.22
C LEU A 215 9.36 -7.07 -24.23
N ARG A 216 10.00 -8.21 -23.93
CA ARG A 216 11.46 -8.36 -24.04
C ARG A 216 11.94 -8.23 -25.48
N SER A 217 11.19 -8.76 -26.44
CA SER A 217 11.51 -8.62 -27.87
C SER A 217 11.41 -7.16 -28.31
N GLN A 218 10.34 -6.46 -27.94
CA GLN A 218 10.18 -5.02 -28.19
C GLN A 218 11.30 -4.20 -27.53
N LEU A 219 11.71 -4.55 -26.30
CA LEU A 219 12.82 -3.90 -25.61
C LEU A 219 14.14 -4.09 -26.37
N GLY A 220 14.39 -5.28 -26.93
CA GLY A 220 15.52 -5.56 -27.80
C GLY A 220 15.52 -4.71 -29.07
N GLU A 221 14.39 -4.57 -29.72
CA GLU A 221 14.24 -3.71 -30.91
C GLU A 221 14.46 -2.23 -30.60
N CYS A 222 13.90 -1.73 -29.50
CA CYS A 222 14.13 -0.35 -29.04
C CYS A 222 15.61 -0.09 -28.72
N ARG A 223 16.31 -1.05 -28.12
CA ARG A 223 17.76 -0.96 -27.88
C ARG A 223 18.53 -0.80 -29.19
N MET A 224 18.25 -1.65 -30.17
CA MET A 224 18.89 -1.56 -31.50
C MET A 224 18.61 -0.22 -32.20
N ARG A 225 17.37 0.28 -32.15
CA ARG A 225 17.01 1.59 -32.73
C ARG A 225 17.74 2.74 -32.03
N ARG A 226 17.79 2.73 -30.71
CA ARG A 226 18.51 3.74 -29.93
C ARG A 226 19.98 3.79 -30.32
N ASP A 227 20.62 2.62 -30.42
CA ASP A 227 22.06 2.54 -30.73
C ASP A 227 22.36 3.00 -32.17
N ARG A 228 21.44 2.79 -33.11
CA ARG A 228 21.54 3.37 -34.48
C ARG A 228 21.48 4.90 -34.44
N PHE A 229 20.57 5.50 -33.67
CA PHE A 229 20.50 6.97 -33.55
C PHE A 229 21.72 7.56 -32.87
N TYR A 230 22.28 6.87 -31.87
CA TYR A 230 23.52 7.27 -31.23
C TYR A 230 24.68 7.33 -32.24
N LYS A 231 24.87 6.26 -33.03
CA LYS A 231 25.92 6.20 -34.06
C LYS A 231 25.72 7.23 -35.17
N ALA A 232 24.47 7.55 -35.51
CA ALA A 232 24.15 8.57 -36.51
C ALA A 232 24.30 10.02 -35.99
N GLY A 233 24.62 10.22 -34.71
CA GLY A 233 24.70 11.54 -34.09
C GLY A 233 23.35 12.25 -33.93
N ASN A 234 22.22 11.55 -34.11
CA ASN A 234 20.88 12.13 -33.97
C ASN A 234 20.43 12.11 -32.51
N LEU A 235 20.85 13.14 -31.76
CA LEU A 235 20.63 13.22 -30.31
C LEU A 235 19.14 13.28 -29.92
N VAL A 236 18.30 13.99 -30.69
CA VAL A 236 16.87 14.14 -30.37
C VAL A 236 16.15 12.80 -30.50
N ALA A 237 16.40 12.06 -31.59
CA ALA A 237 15.84 10.73 -31.77
C ALA A 237 16.35 9.74 -30.72
N TYR A 238 17.65 9.81 -30.38
CA TYR A 238 18.26 9.01 -29.32
C TYR A 238 17.56 9.22 -27.96
N LEU A 239 17.36 10.48 -27.54
CA LEU A 239 16.72 10.78 -26.25
C LEU A 239 15.28 10.28 -26.19
N LYS A 240 14.52 10.44 -27.29
CA LYS A 240 13.15 9.92 -27.40
C LYS A 240 13.12 8.40 -27.25
N GLU A 241 14.01 7.69 -27.96
CA GLU A 241 14.09 6.24 -27.88
C GLU A 241 14.57 5.75 -26.50
N SER A 242 15.48 6.49 -25.85
CA SER A 242 15.93 6.19 -24.49
C SER A 242 14.80 6.27 -23.47
N GLN A 243 13.85 7.21 -23.63
CA GLN A 243 12.66 7.28 -22.78
C GLN A 243 11.70 6.12 -23.05
N ALA A 244 11.51 5.73 -24.31
CA ALA A 244 10.69 4.57 -24.67
C ALA A 244 11.26 3.27 -24.09
N LEU A 245 12.58 3.09 -24.20
CA LEU A 245 13.31 1.96 -23.61
C LEU A 245 13.10 1.91 -22.09
N ALA A 246 13.23 3.04 -21.38
CA ALA A 246 13.02 3.08 -19.94
C ALA A 246 11.59 2.66 -19.54
N LYS A 247 10.57 3.06 -20.32
CA LYS A 247 9.18 2.64 -20.09
C LYS A 247 9.00 1.15 -20.31
N LEU A 248 9.49 0.61 -21.43
CA LEU A 248 9.41 -0.81 -21.74
C LEU A 248 10.17 -1.67 -20.71
N ALA A 249 11.33 -1.21 -20.26
CA ALA A 249 12.09 -1.89 -19.21
C ALA A 249 11.31 -1.97 -17.89
N GLY A 250 10.59 -0.90 -17.53
CA GLY A 250 9.68 -0.91 -16.38
C GLY A 250 8.57 -1.96 -16.54
N LEU A 251 7.90 -2.00 -17.69
CA LEU A 251 6.86 -2.99 -17.98
C LEU A 251 7.41 -4.42 -17.95
N VAL A 252 8.58 -4.68 -18.53
CA VAL A 252 9.22 -6.01 -18.47
C VAL A 252 9.46 -6.42 -17.02
N SER A 253 9.96 -5.51 -16.17
CA SER A 253 10.21 -5.83 -14.76
C SER A 253 8.94 -6.14 -13.97
N GLU A 254 7.83 -5.46 -14.28
CA GLU A 254 6.52 -5.72 -13.69
C GLU A 254 6.01 -7.11 -14.07
N TRP A 255 6.03 -7.43 -15.36
CA TRP A 255 5.62 -8.74 -15.87
C TRP A 255 6.58 -9.88 -15.52
N GLU A 256 7.85 -9.60 -15.22
CA GLU A 256 8.79 -10.60 -14.70
C GLU A 256 8.41 -11.09 -13.30
N VAL A 257 7.90 -10.19 -12.45
CA VAL A 257 7.37 -10.54 -11.13
C VAL A 257 6.09 -11.35 -11.27
N GLU A 258 5.19 -10.92 -12.17
CA GLU A 258 3.88 -11.56 -12.36
C GLU A 258 3.95 -12.92 -13.08
N SER A 259 4.84 -13.08 -14.06
CA SER A 259 5.05 -14.33 -14.80
C SER A 259 5.89 -15.38 -14.07
N GLY A 260 6.39 -15.05 -12.87
CA GLY A 260 7.10 -16.00 -12.03
C GLY A 260 6.24 -17.23 -11.72
N PRO A 261 6.84 -18.42 -11.54
CA PRO A 261 6.09 -19.60 -11.15
C PRO A 261 5.41 -19.35 -9.79
N VAL A 262 4.10 -19.49 -9.75
CA VAL A 262 3.33 -19.44 -8.52
C VAL A 262 3.58 -20.74 -7.76
N VAL A 263 4.15 -20.61 -6.57
CA VAL A 263 4.49 -21.72 -5.69
C VAL A 263 3.34 -21.91 -4.71
N LEU A 264 2.59 -23.00 -4.87
CA LEU A 264 1.53 -23.37 -3.94
C LEU A 264 2.14 -24.07 -2.73
N ARG A 265 1.80 -23.60 -1.54
CA ARG A 265 2.33 -24.11 -0.27
C ARG A 265 1.24 -24.68 0.61
N ALA A 266 1.59 -25.65 1.45
CA ALA A 266 0.70 -26.20 2.45
C ALA A 266 0.35 -25.14 3.51
N PRO A 267 -0.93 -24.92 3.84
CA PRO A 267 -1.33 -24.00 4.90
C PRO A 267 -1.11 -24.58 6.31
N ILE A 268 -1.16 -25.91 6.45
CA ILE A 268 -1.12 -26.64 7.72
C ILE A 268 -0.28 -27.90 7.59
N ASP A 269 0.17 -28.42 8.72
CA ASP A 269 0.77 -29.76 8.82
C ASP A 269 -0.32 -30.82 8.64
N GLY A 270 -0.04 -31.89 7.89
CA GLY A 270 -1.01 -32.96 7.72
C GLY A 270 -0.64 -34.01 6.68
N LEU A 271 -1.58 -34.90 6.41
CA LEU A 271 -1.47 -35.96 5.41
C LEU A 271 -2.30 -35.61 4.18
N VAL A 272 -1.69 -35.73 3.00
CA VAL A 272 -2.36 -35.46 1.72
C VAL A 272 -3.27 -36.64 1.41
N LYS A 273 -4.59 -36.47 1.53
CA LYS A 273 -5.56 -37.58 1.43
C LYS A 273 -6.09 -37.83 0.01
N GLN A 274 -6.32 -36.76 -0.74
CA GLN A 274 -6.87 -36.89 -2.08
C GLN A 274 -6.42 -35.73 -2.97
N ARG A 275 -5.72 -36.08 -4.04
CA ARG A 275 -5.52 -35.23 -5.21
C ARG A 275 -6.83 -35.18 -6.00
N LEU A 276 -7.41 -33.99 -6.12
CA LEU A 276 -8.48 -33.77 -7.08
C LEU A 276 -7.83 -33.55 -8.44
N GLN A 277 -8.21 -34.36 -9.44
CA GLN A 277 -7.75 -34.23 -10.83
C GLN A 277 -7.82 -32.76 -11.27
N PRO A 278 -6.70 -32.20 -11.76
CA PRO A 278 -6.06 -32.70 -12.98
C PRO A 278 -4.68 -33.32 -12.72
N ASP A 279 -4.60 -34.65 -12.81
CA ASP A 279 -3.36 -35.39 -12.52
C ASP A 279 -2.26 -35.27 -13.56
N SER A 280 -2.51 -34.66 -14.72
CA SER A 280 -1.43 -34.39 -15.66
C SER A 280 -0.73 -33.10 -15.26
N VAL A 281 0.56 -33.19 -14.95
CA VAL A 281 1.47 -32.09 -15.28
C VAL A 281 1.10 -31.61 -16.69
N GLY A 282 0.75 -30.33 -16.82
CA GLY A 282 0.13 -29.78 -18.02
C GLY A 282 -1.36 -29.45 -17.91
N GLY A 283 -2.03 -29.83 -16.81
CA GLY A 283 -3.42 -29.48 -16.53
C GLY A 283 -3.60 -27.99 -16.29
N GLN A 284 -4.65 -27.41 -16.86
CA GLN A 284 -5.04 -26.02 -16.63
C GLN A 284 -5.84 -25.92 -15.32
N VAL A 285 -5.54 -24.89 -14.53
CA VAL A 285 -6.22 -24.58 -13.27
C VAL A 285 -6.70 -23.12 -13.29
N SER A 286 -7.80 -22.87 -12.59
CA SER A 286 -8.43 -21.57 -12.42
C SER A 286 -8.42 -21.14 -10.94
N PRO A 287 -8.53 -19.83 -10.65
CA PRO A 287 -8.71 -19.35 -9.29
C PRO A 287 -9.96 -19.96 -8.64
N GLY A 288 -9.80 -20.52 -7.44
CA GLY A 288 -10.85 -21.18 -6.67
C GLY A 288 -10.83 -22.71 -6.78
N ASP A 289 -10.17 -23.27 -7.79
CA ASP A 289 -10.06 -24.72 -7.99
C ASP A 289 -9.34 -25.36 -6.80
N VAL A 290 -9.88 -26.49 -6.32
CA VAL A 290 -9.27 -27.28 -5.26
C VAL A 290 -8.29 -28.26 -5.90
N LEU A 291 -7.00 -28.18 -5.54
CA LEU A 291 -5.98 -29.09 -6.07
C LEU A 291 -5.83 -30.35 -5.22
N MET A 292 -5.86 -30.19 -3.90
CA MET A 292 -5.69 -31.29 -2.96
C MET A 292 -6.29 -30.94 -1.62
N THR A 293 -6.52 -31.97 -0.82
CA THR A 293 -7.05 -31.86 0.52
C THR A 293 -6.05 -32.41 1.52
N ILE A 294 -5.74 -31.60 2.55
CA ILE A 294 -4.82 -31.96 3.62
C ILE A 294 -5.66 -32.21 4.87
N GLU A 295 -5.48 -33.37 5.48
CA GLU A 295 -6.09 -33.69 6.78
C GLU A 295 -5.06 -33.51 7.89
N THR A 296 -5.48 -32.84 8.97
CA THR A 296 -4.64 -32.67 10.15
C THR A 296 -4.42 -34.01 10.85
N ASP A 297 -3.16 -34.40 11.03
CA ASP A 297 -2.80 -35.58 11.83
C ASP A 297 -2.87 -35.16 13.32
N SER A 298 -4.08 -35.10 13.88
CA SER A 298 -4.36 -34.59 15.24
C SER A 298 -3.76 -35.44 16.37
N ILE A 299 -3.08 -36.54 16.04
CA ILE A 299 -2.62 -37.56 17.01
C ILE A 299 -1.13 -37.40 17.38
N ALA A 300 -0.31 -36.65 16.64
CA ALA A 300 1.14 -36.60 16.88
C ALA A 300 1.60 -35.68 18.03
N ALA A 301 0.70 -34.92 18.67
CA ALA A 301 1.02 -34.03 19.78
C ALA A 301 0.78 -34.64 21.17
N ALA A 302 0.06 -35.77 21.29
CA ALA A 302 -0.35 -36.32 22.58
C ALA A 302 0.65 -37.32 23.20
N ASP A 303 1.65 -37.81 22.46
CA ASP A 303 2.52 -38.93 22.92
C ASP A 303 3.99 -38.55 23.16
N ARG A 304 4.30 -37.25 23.33
CA ARG A 304 5.67 -36.81 23.70
C ARG A 304 5.85 -36.44 25.18
N ASP A 305 4.77 -36.42 25.96
CA ASP A 305 4.82 -36.02 27.38
C ASP A 305 4.55 -37.18 28.36
N HIS A 306 4.62 -38.43 27.92
CA HIS A 306 4.77 -39.54 28.88
C HIS A 306 6.28 -39.79 29.12
N PRO A 307 6.89 -39.22 30.17
CA PRO A 307 8.14 -39.77 30.65
C PRO A 307 7.84 -41.21 31.05
N LEU A 308 8.52 -42.14 30.41
CA LEU A 308 8.74 -43.47 30.92
C LEU A 308 9.26 -43.29 32.35
N ILE A 309 8.38 -43.45 33.35
CA ILE A 309 8.81 -43.75 34.71
C ILE A 309 9.39 -45.16 34.63
N ALA A 310 10.66 -45.21 34.28
CA ALA A 310 11.52 -46.36 34.46
C ALA A 310 12.15 -46.23 35.85
N GLY A 311 11.97 -47.26 36.69
CA GLY A 311 12.56 -47.39 38.03
C GLY A 311 11.66 -46.78 39.11
N GLU A 312 11.38 -47.42 40.24
CA GLU A 312 12.19 -48.33 41.07
C GLU A 312 11.28 -49.42 41.69
N LEU A 313 11.71 -50.69 41.62
CA LEU A 313 12.02 -51.58 42.76
C LEU A 313 10.86 -51.89 43.71
#